data_AF-A0A496AB15-F1
#
_entry.id   AF-A0A496AB15-F1
#
_cell.length_a   1.000
_cell.length_b   1.000
_cell.length_c   1.000
_cell.angle_alpha   90.00
_cell.angle_beta   90.00
_cell.angle_gamma   90.00
#
_symmetry.space_group_name_H-M   'P 1'
#
loop_
_entity.id
_entity.type
_entity.pdbx_description
1 polymer ?
#
loop_
_entity_poly.entity_id
_entity_poly.type
_entity_poly.pdbx_seq_one_letter_code
_entity_poly.pdbx_strand_id
1 'polypeptide(L)'
;MVFSKLSKNLSAESENRNLLLKSLIGVIGLMTLLLGACLFYIVRGNVGAKTRYSVNAFAPQGEVPEWTDFSITFSEAIVDKSRVGTEVPAEALRFTPAVQGTARWVAPDRIGFFLDAPLAPAAQYTVKLTSEINPSEVFQLTGQKEFKFATEPFAVQQTRMEFNTDESREHAIGFGTITFNYPVTTADLKAHLSIELDDGTEIPYQI
;
A
#
# COMPACT_ATOMS: atom_id res chain seq x y z
N MET A 1 73.78 0.08 -63.10
CA MET A 1 72.84 1.03 -62.47
C MET A 1 71.46 0.44 -62.12
N VAL A 2 71.06 -0.72 -62.68
CA VAL A 2 69.71 -1.31 -62.52
C VAL A 2 69.49 -1.97 -61.15
N PHE A 3 70.48 -2.66 -60.59
CA PHE A 3 70.37 -3.35 -59.28
C PHE A 3 70.17 -2.40 -58.09
N SER A 4 70.70 -1.17 -58.16
CA SER A 4 70.52 -0.17 -57.09
C SER A 4 69.07 0.33 -56.99
N LYS A 5 68.39 0.53 -58.13
CA LYS A 5 66.98 0.94 -58.16
C LYS A 5 66.05 -0.16 -57.64
N LEU A 6 66.35 -1.42 -57.93
CA LEU A 6 65.56 -2.57 -57.47
C LEU A 6 65.62 -2.71 -55.94
N SER A 7 66.81 -2.59 -55.34
CA SER A 7 66.98 -2.66 -53.87
C SER A 7 66.23 -1.55 -53.11
N LYS A 8 66.19 -0.33 -53.66
CA LYS A 8 65.46 0.80 -53.07
C LYS A 8 63.95 0.60 -53.12
N ASN A 9 63.42 0.05 -54.21
CA ASN A 9 61.98 -0.26 -54.33
C ASN A 9 61.54 -1.36 -53.36
N LEU A 10 62.33 -2.43 -53.22
CA LEU A 10 62.06 -3.49 -52.24
C LEU A 10 62.13 -3.00 -50.78
N SER A 11 63.07 -2.09 -50.47
CA SER A 11 63.19 -1.46 -49.15
C SER A 11 61.97 -0.58 -48.84
N ALA A 12 61.53 0.25 -49.80
CA ALA A 12 60.37 1.13 -49.63
C ALA A 12 59.06 0.35 -49.47
N GLU A 13 58.90 -0.77 -50.19
CA GLU A 13 57.71 -1.62 -50.09
C GLU A 13 57.65 -2.38 -48.74
N SER A 14 58.80 -2.84 -48.23
CA SER A 14 58.93 -3.42 -46.89
C SER A 14 58.58 -2.42 -45.79
N GLU A 15 59.05 -1.18 -45.91
CA GLU A 15 58.81 -0.12 -44.94
C GLU A 15 57.33 0.29 -44.91
N ASN A 16 56.70 0.40 -46.08
CA ASN A 16 55.27 0.69 -46.21
C ASN A 16 54.40 -0.44 -45.64
N ARG A 17 54.76 -1.72 -45.85
CA ARG A 17 54.05 -2.86 -45.26
C ARG A 17 54.13 -2.87 -43.74
N ASN A 18 55.28 -2.54 -43.16
CA ASN A 18 55.42 -2.39 -41.70
C ASN A 18 54.63 -1.21 -41.15
N LEU A 19 54.54 -0.10 -41.89
CA LEU A 19 53.72 1.05 -41.53
C LEU A 19 52.22 0.71 -41.55
N LEU A 20 51.76 0.00 -42.58
CA LEU A 20 50.39 -0.50 -42.69
C LEU A 20 50.04 -1.50 -41.57
N LEU A 21 50.97 -2.39 -41.22
CA LEU A 21 50.76 -3.37 -40.16
C LEU A 21 50.63 -2.70 -38.77
N LYS A 22 51.46 -1.70 -38.47
CA LYS A 22 51.38 -0.91 -37.22
C LYS A 22 50.07 -0.12 -37.13
N SER A 23 49.64 0.47 -38.25
CA SER A 23 48.35 1.17 -38.34
C SER A 23 47.17 0.22 -38.08
N LEU A 24 47.19 -0.98 -38.68
CA LEU A 24 46.14 -1.98 -38.50
C LEU A 24 46.05 -2.46 -37.05
N ILE A 25 47.17 -2.72 -36.38
CA ILE A 25 47.20 -3.10 -34.96
C ILE A 25 46.64 -1.97 -34.09
N GLY A 26 46.97 -0.71 -34.40
CA GLY A 26 46.43 0.46 -33.70
C GLY A 26 44.90 0.60 -33.85
N VAL A 27 44.37 0.38 -35.07
CA VAL A 27 42.93 0.42 -35.33
C VAL A 27 42.20 -0.72 -34.62
N ILE A 28 42.75 -1.94 -34.64
CA ILE A 28 42.18 -3.08 -33.91
C ILE A 28 42.18 -2.80 -32.40
N GLY A 29 43.27 -2.28 -31.84
CA GLY A 29 43.35 -1.89 -30.42
C GLY A 29 42.36 -0.79 -30.03
N LEU A 30 42.13 0.18 -30.91
CA LEU A 30 41.13 1.22 -30.68
C LEU A 30 39.71 0.66 -30.77
N MET A 31 39.43 -0.22 -31.73
CA MET A 31 38.12 -0.87 -31.89
C MET A 31 37.79 -1.77 -30.70
N THR A 32 38.75 -2.54 -30.19
CA THR A 32 38.53 -3.38 -29.00
C THR A 32 38.30 -2.55 -27.75
N LEU A 33 39.00 -1.42 -27.61
CA LEU A 33 38.79 -0.47 -26.51
C LEU A 33 37.41 0.19 -26.58
N LEU A 34 36.97 0.59 -27.77
CA LEU A 34 35.64 1.16 -28.01
C LEU A 34 34.53 0.14 -27.75
N LEU A 35 34.70 -1.12 -28.19
CA LEU A 35 33.78 -2.21 -27.91
C LEU A 35 33.70 -2.49 -26.40
N GLY A 36 34.84 -2.53 -25.70
CA GLY A 36 34.88 -2.70 -24.25
C GLY A 36 34.19 -1.56 -23.50
N ALA A 37 34.42 -0.31 -23.90
CA ALA A 37 33.76 0.85 -23.32
C ALA A 37 32.24 0.85 -23.58
N CYS A 38 31.82 0.46 -24.78
CA CYS A 38 30.41 0.34 -25.14
C CYS A 38 29.72 -0.75 -24.32
N LEU A 39 30.34 -1.93 -24.20
CA LEU A 39 29.83 -3.02 -23.38
C LEU A 39 29.73 -2.62 -21.91
N PHE A 40 30.75 -1.93 -21.38
CA PHE A 40 30.75 -1.41 -20.02
C PHE A 40 29.64 -0.36 -19.79
N TYR A 41 29.39 0.52 -20.77
CA TYR A 41 28.33 1.51 -20.71
C TYR A 41 26.94 0.84 -20.70
N ILE A 42 26.72 -0.17 -21.54
CA ILE A 42 25.47 -0.95 -21.59
C ILE A 42 25.24 -1.72 -20.29
N VAL A 43 26.28 -2.36 -19.75
CA VAL A 43 26.19 -3.08 -18.49
C VAL A 43 25.90 -2.12 -17.34
N ARG A 44 26.58 -0.96 -17.27
CA ARG A 44 26.30 0.06 -16.24
C ARG A 44 24.91 0.66 -16.36
N GLY A 45 24.37 0.85 -17.56
CA GLY A 45 23.02 1.38 -17.77
C GLY A 45 21.91 0.46 -17.22
N ASN A 46 22.15 -0.85 -17.17
CA ASN A 46 21.19 -1.83 -16.66
C ASN A 46 21.30 -2.11 -15.16
N VAL A 47 22.37 -1.68 -14.48
CA VAL A 47 22.61 -1.92 -13.04
C VAL A 47 21.72 -1.06 -12.12
N GLY A 48 20.85 -0.20 -12.67
CA GLY A 48 19.97 0.69 -11.90
C GLY A 48 18.46 0.58 -12.21
N ALA A 49 18.03 -0.35 -13.06
CA ALA A 49 16.62 -0.48 -13.40
C ALA A 49 15.83 -1.08 -12.23
N LYS A 50 14.95 -0.28 -11.62
CA LYS A 50 14.06 -0.76 -10.56
C LYS A 50 12.84 -1.47 -11.15
N THR A 51 12.48 -2.63 -10.59
CA THR A 51 11.21 -3.30 -10.82
C THR A 51 10.11 -2.47 -10.16
N ARG A 52 9.26 -1.86 -10.99
CA ARG A 52 8.15 -1.03 -10.51
C ARG A 52 6.91 -1.90 -10.36
N TYR A 53 6.21 -1.70 -9.27
CA TYR A 53 4.92 -2.32 -9.03
C TYR A 53 4.00 -1.31 -8.34
N SER A 54 2.70 -1.59 -8.34
CA SER A 54 1.69 -0.75 -7.70
C SER A 54 0.70 -1.61 -6.94
N VAL A 55 -0.13 -0.98 -6.11
CA VAL A 55 -1.32 -1.65 -5.57
C VAL A 55 -2.37 -1.75 -6.69
N ASN A 56 -2.81 -2.97 -6.97
CA ASN A 56 -3.90 -3.24 -7.90
C ASN A 56 -5.26 -3.17 -7.19
N ALA A 57 -5.33 -3.69 -5.96
CA ALA A 57 -6.54 -3.64 -5.14
C ALA A 57 -6.24 -3.53 -3.65
N PHE A 58 -7.06 -2.75 -2.94
CA PHE A 58 -7.17 -2.71 -1.49
C PHE A 58 -8.62 -3.08 -1.14
N ALA A 59 -8.83 -4.01 -0.22
CA ALA A 59 -10.17 -4.43 0.18
C ALA A 59 -10.22 -4.81 1.67
N PRO A 60 -11.35 -4.58 2.36
CA PRO A 60 -12.52 -3.82 1.91
C PRO A 60 -12.25 -2.31 1.78
N GLN A 61 -13.17 -1.56 1.16
CA GLN A 61 -13.13 -0.10 1.00
C GLN A 61 -14.44 0.52 1.49
N GLY A 62 -14.40 1.82 1.82
CA GLY A 62 -15.58 2.55 2.26
C GLY A 62 -15.91 2.25 3.72
N GLU A 63 -17.17 1.92 3.98
CA GLU A 63 -17.63 1.55 5.33
C GLU A 63 -17.36 0.07 5.60
N VAL A 64 -16.79 -0.23 6.77
CA VAL A 64 -16.40 -1.58 7.17
C VAL A 64 -16.90 -1.91 8.58
N PRO A 65 -17.19 -3.18 8.88
CA PRO A 65 -17.46 -3.62 10.25
C PRO A 65 -16.24 -3.45 11.17
N GLU A 66 -16.47 -3.39 12.48
CA GLU A 66 -15.37 -3.32 13.48
C GLU A 66 -14.40 -4.51 13.40
N TRP A 67 -14.92 -5.69 13.02
CA TRP A 67 -14.14 -6.90 12.77
C TRP A 67 -14.10 -7.19 11.28
N THR A 68 -12.93 -6.99 10.68
CA THR A 68 -12.73 -7.26 9.26
C THR A 68 -11.26 -7.54 8.97
N ASP A 69 -11.00 -8.36 7.96
CA ASP A 69 -9.65 -8.59 7.46
C ASP A 69 -9.41 -7.71 6.23
N PHE A 70 -8.21 -7.13 6.13
CA PHE A 70 -7.83 -6.35 4.96
C PHE A 70 -6.93 -7.16 4.05
N SER A 71 -7.03 -6.89 2.75
CA SER A 71 -6.15 -7.47 1.74
C SER A 71 -5.63 -6.39 0.80
N ILE A 72 -4.36 -6.53 0.45
CA ILE A 72 -3.66 -5.68 -0.50
C ILE A 72 -3.11 -6.59 -1.59
N THR A 73 -3.58 -6.41 -2.81
CA THR A 73 -3.09 -7.13 -3.99
C THR A 73 -2.25 -6.20 -4.84
N PHE A 74 -1.03 -6.60 -5.16
CA PHE A 74 -0.10 -5.86 -5.99
C PHE A 74 -0.28 -6.19 -7.47
N SER A 75 0.29 -5.35 -8.35
CA SER A 75 0.26 -5.54 -9.79
C SER A 75 1.11 -6.74 -10.26
N GLU A 76 2.09 -7.14 -9.47
CA GLU A 76 3.02 -8.23 -9.77
C GLU A 76 3.32 -9.03 -8.50
N ALA A 77 3.80 -10.27 -8.67
CA ALA A 77 4.39 -11.03 -7.58
C ALA A 77 5.69 -10.37 -7.15
N ILE A 78 5.75 -9.86 -5.92
CA ILE A 78 6.93 -9.18 -5.41
C ILE A 78 7.72 -10.03 -4.42
N VAL A 79 7.17 -11.14 -3.93
CA VAL A 79 7.91 -12.12 -3.11
C VAL A 79 7.84 -13.52 -3.71
N ASP A 80 8.84 -14.34 -3.40
CA ASP A 80 8.82 -15.76 -3.75
C ASP A 80 7.73 -16.52 -2.97
N LYS A 81 7.27 -17.64 -3.54
CA LYS A 81 6.30 -18.53 -2.87
C LYS A 81 6.74 -18.99 -1.48
N SER A 82 8.05 -19.07 -1.21
CA SER A 82 8.59 -19.44 0.10
C SER A 82 8.33 -18.39 1.19
N ARG A 83 7.99 -17.15 0.83
CA ARG A 83 7.64 -16.08 1.77
C ARG A 83 6.16 -16.09 2.17
N VAL A 84 5.31 -16.85 1.47
CA VAL A 84 3.90 -16.97 1.85
C VAL A 84 3.79 -17.57 3.26
N GLY A 85 2.94 -16.97 4.08
CA GLY A 85 2.77 -17.27 5.50
C GLY A 85 3.70 -16.46 6.43
N THR A 86 4.72 -15.79 5.88
CA THR A 86 5.64 -14.96 6.69
C THR A 86 5.05 -13.59 6.99
N GLU A 87 5.42 -13.03 8.12
CA GLU A 87 5.00 -11.68 8.54
C GLU A 87 5.68 -10.61 7.69
N VAL A 88 4.92 -9.54 7.49
CA VAL A 88 5.37 -8.30 6.85
C VAL A 88 5.84 -7.35 7.96
N PRO A 89 6.91 -6.56 7.76
CA PRO A 89 7.33 -5.56 8.74
C PRO A 89 6.18 -4.64 9.14
N ALA A 90 6.00 -4.39 10.44
CA ALA A 90 4.91 -3.55 10.95
C ALA A 90 4.98 -2.11 10.40
N GLU A 91 6.18 -1.65 10.04
CA GLU A 91 6.43 -0.34 9.47
C GLU A 91 5.90 -0.19 8.04
N ALA A 92 5.74 -1.31 7.33
CA ALA A 92 5.35 -1.34 5.93
C ALA A 92 3.89 -0.92 5.70
N LEU A 93 3.02 -1.15 6.68
CA LEU A 93 1.60 -0.80 6.66
C LEU A 93 1.27 0.03 7.90
N ARG A 94 1.08 1.34 7.73
CA ARG A 94 0.73 2.24 8.84
C ARG A 94 -0.74 2.64 8.79
N PHE A 95 -1.46 2.30 9.84
CA PHE A 95 -2.84 2.73 10.05
C PHE A 95 -2.89 3.97 10.94
N THR A 96 -3.75 4.92 10.57
CA THR A 96 -4.06 6.11 11.38
C THR A 96 -5.59 6.26 11.47
N PRO A 97 -6.21 6.15 12.66
CA PRO A 97 -5.63 5.78 13.96
C PRO A 97 -4.90 4.42 13.96
N ALA A 98 -4.04 4.20 14.94
CA ALA A 98 -3.30 2.95 15.06
C ALA A 98 -4.27 1.76 15.25
N VAL A 99 -3.99 0.66 14.56
CA VAL A 99 -4.79 -0.58 14.57
C VAL A 99 -3.91 -1.72 15.05
N GLN A 100 -4.45 -2.57 15.94
CA GLN A 100 -3.75 -3.77 16.40
C GLN A 100 -4.06 -4.92 15.45
N GLY A 101 -3.02 -5.51 14.89
CA GLY A 101 -3.15 -6.60 13.94
C GLY A 101 -1.81 -7.03 13.38
N THR A 102 -1.84 -8.13 12.62
CA THR A 102 -0.66 -8.73 12.02
C THR A 102 -0.80 -8.80 10.50
N ALA A 103 0.22 -8.29 9.80
CA ALA A 103 0.32 -8.35 8.36
C ALA A 103 1.11 -9.61 7.92
N ARG A 104 0.57 -10.39 6.98
CA ARG A 104 1.24 -11.59 6.44
C ARG A 104 1.11 -11.67 4.92
N TRP A 105 2.13 -12.24 4.29
CA TRP A 105 2.03 -12.65 2.89
C TRP A 105 1.05 -13.81 2.76
N VAL A 106 -0.06 -13.62 2.05
CA VAL A 106 -1.04 -14.68 1.79
C VAL A 106 -0.91 -15.24 0.37
N ALA A 107 -0.23 -14.50 -0.51
CA ALA A 107 0.21 -14.95 -1.83
C ALA A 107 1.47 -14.17 -2.25
N PRO A 108 2.20 -14.58 -3.31
CA PRO A 108 3.38 -13.87 -3.83
C PRO A 108 3.15 -12.38 -4.17
N ASP A 109 1.91 -12.01 -4.47
CA ASP A 109 1.45 -10.69 -4.86
C ASP A 109 0.45 -10.09 -3.85
N ARG A 110 0.26 -10.72 -2.68
CA ARG A 110 -0.84 -10.36 -1.78
C ARG A 110 -0.49 -10.42 -0.31
N ILE A 111 -0.89 -9.38 0.40
CA ILE A 111 -0.81 -9.27 1.86
C ILE A 111 -2.22 -9.35 2.43
N GLY A 112 -2.37 -10.10 3.51
CA GLY A 112 -3.51 -10.03 4.42
C GLY A 112 -3.11 -9.30 5.70
N PHE A 113 -3.98 -8.45 6.23
CA PHE A 113 -3.87 -7.84 7.55
C PHE A 113 -5.02 -8.34 8.41
N PHE A 114 -4.68 -9.01 9.49
CA PHE A 114 -5.64 -9.67 10.38
C PHE A 114 -5.70 -8.89 11.69
N LEU A 115 -6.89 -8.50 12.11
CA LEU A 115 -7.10 -7.71 13.32
C LEU A 115 -6.90 -8.56 14.58
N ASP A 116 -6.18 -8.00 15.55
CA ASP A 116 -6.06 -8.57 16.90
C ASP A 116 -7.04 -7.92 17.90
N ALA A 117 -7.62 -6.77 17.52
CA ALA A 117 -8.61 -6.02 18.29
C ALA A 117 -9.62 -5.35 17.34
N PRO A 118 -10.86 -5.05 17.79
CA PRO A 118 -11.83 -4.38 16.93
C PRO A 118 -11.37 -2.97 16.59
N LEU A 119 -11.79 -2.49 15.41
CA LEU A 119 -11.65 -1.07 15.05
C LEU A 119 -12.50 -0.22 16.00
N ALA A 120 -12.08 1.03 16.21
CA ALA A 120 -12.87 1.98 16.98
C ALA A 120 -14.17 2.31 16.21
N PRO A 121 -15.31 2.39 16.90
CA PRO A 121 -16.58 2.73 16.28
C PRO A 121 -16.60 4.18 15.79
N ALA A 122 -17.44 4.48 14.79
CA ALA A 122 -17.60 5.81 14.20
C ALA A 122 -16.29 6.53 13.84
N ALA A 123 -15.25 5.79 13.43
CA ALA A 123 -13.91 6.34 13.16
C ALA A 123 -13.54 6.25 11.67
N GLN A 124 -12.77 7.25 11.22
CA GLN A 124 -12.16 7.26 9.89
C GLN A 124 -10.72 6.80 9.99
N TYR A 125 -10.31 5.93 9.07
CA TYR A 125 -8.97 5.35 9.00
C TYR A 125 -8.28 5.68 7.69
N THR A 126 -6.97 5.88 7.77
CA THR A 126 -6.07 5.92 6.61
C THR A 126 -5.00 4.85 6.75
N VAL A 127 -4.81 4.05 5.71
CA VAL A 127 -3.72 3.07 5.60
C VAL A 127 -2.68 3.60 4.63
N LYS A 128 -1.43 3.67 5.07
CA LYS A 128 -0.30 4.11 4.25
C LYS A 128 0.70 2.97 4.08
N LEU A 129 1.00 2.63 2.83
CA LEU A 129 2.08 1.73 2.48
C LEU A 129 3.39 2.50 2.36
N THR A 130 4.44 1.97 2.95
CA THR A 130 5.78 2.58 2.94
C THR A 130 6.76 1.76 2.10
N SER A 131 8.00 2.24 1.95
CA SER A 131 9.04 1.54 1.17
C SER A 131 9.53 0.23 1.81
N GLU A 132 9.25 0.03 3.09
CA GLU A 132 9.62 -1.13 3.90
C GLU A 132 8.89 -2.40 3.43
N ILE A 133 7.88 -2.26 2.58
CA ILE A 133 7.24 -3.37 1.88
C ILE A 133 8.08 -3.93 0.72
N ASN A 134 9.05 -3.16 0.22
CA ASN A 134 9.93 -3.61 -0.85
C ASN A 134 10.80 -4.78 -0.35
N PRO A 135 10.82 -5.93 -1.04
CA PRO A 135 11.67 -7.07 -0.67
C PRO A 135 13.17 -6.75 -0.74
N SER A 136 13.56 -5.80 -1.60
CA SER A 136 14.92 -5.30 -1.75
C SER A 136 14.92 -3.94 -2.47
N GLU A 137 16.08 -3.29 -2.55
CA GLU A 137 16.22 -1.93 -3.12
C GLU A 137 15.90 -1.82 -4.62
N VAL A 138 15.92 -2.95 -5.33
CA VAL A 138 15.57 -3.03 -6.76
C VAL A 138 14.06 -2.90 -6.99
N PHE A 139 13.24 -3.10 -5.97
CA PHE A 139 11.80 -2.91 -6.06
C PHE A 139 11.41 -1.47 -5.74
N GLN A 140 10.40 -0.98 -6.45
CA GLN A 140 9.86 0.36 -6.24
C GLN A 140 8.34 0.33 -6.27
N LEU A 141 7.72 0.52 -5.10
CA LEU A 141 6.29 0.81 -5.01
C LEU A 141 5.99 2.17 -5.66
N THR A 142 5.06 2.15 -6.62
CA THR A 142 4.58 3.29 -7.40
C THR A 142 3.06 3.38 -7.36
N GLY A 143 2.48 4.48 -7.87
CA GLY A 143 1.05 4.71 -7.86
C GLY A 143 0.48 5.08 -6.49
N GLN A 144 -0.78 4.71 -6.25
CA GLN A 144 -1.49 4.98 -5.00
C GLN A 144 -0.92 4.13 -3.85
N LYS A 145 -0.65 4.79 -2.71
CA LYS A 145 -0.08 4.17 -1.51
C LYS A 145 -0.88 4.46 -0.24
N GLU A 146 -1.94 5.25 -0.37
CA GLU A 146 -2.80 5.65 0.73
C GLU A 146 -4.25 5.26 0.41
N PHE A 147 -4.89 4.58 1.37
CA PHE A 147 -6.26 4.07 1.26
C PHE A 147 -7.05 4.53 2.46
N LYS A 148 -8.34 4.80 2.26
CA LYS A 148 -9.24 5.28 3.32
C LYS A 148 -10.43 4.36 3.46
N PHE A 149 -10.83 4.15 4.70
CA PHE A 149 -12.05 3.45 5.08
C PHE A 149 -12.59 4.07 6.37
N ALA A 150 -13.80 3.72 6.76
CA ALA A 150 -14.39 4.13 8.01
C ALA A 150 -15.19 2.98 8.60
N THR A 151 -15.35 2.94 9.92
CA THR A 151 -16.42 2.15 10.52
C THR A 151 -17.76 2.89 10.36
N GLU A 152 -18.86 2.17 10.52
CA GLU A 152 -20.21 2.75 10.49
C GLU A 152 -20.30 4.01 11.41
N PRO A 153 -20.96 5.10 10.99
CA PRO A 153 -21.18 6.25 11.87
C PRO A 153 -22.08 5.89 13.06
N PHE A 154 -21.91 6.53 14.22
CA PHE A 154 -22.83 6.36 15.34
C PHE A 154 -24.25 6.82 14.97
N ALA A 155 -25.24 5.95 15.18
CA ALA A 155 -26.62 6.20 14.80
C ALA A 155 -27.63 5.60 15.78
N VAL A 156 -28.77 6.29 15.89
CA VAL A 156 -29.99 5.72 16.46
C VAL A 156 -30.64 4.89 15.37
N GLN A 157 -30.66 3.57 15.55
CA GLN A 157 -31.27 2.65 14.60
C GLN A 157 -32.79 2.61 14.73
N GLN A 158 -33.30 2.73 15.95
CA GLN A 158 -34.73 2.67 16.21
C GLN A 158 -35.10 3.47 17.44
N THR A 159 -36.22 4.17 17.36
CA THR A 159 -36.94 4.72 18.51
C THR A 159 -38.36 4.15 18.52
N ARG A 160 -38.84 3.77 19.70
CA ARG A 160 -40.22 3.35 19.91
C ARG A 160 -40.73 3.91 21.22
N MET A 161 -41.98 4.34 21.23
CA MET A 161 -42.68 4.71 22.44
C MET A 161 -44.02 3.96 22.50
N GLU A 162 -44.27 3.31 23.62
CA GLU A 162 -45.51 2.59 23.90
C GLU A 162 -46.17 3.23 25.12
N PHE A 163 -47.50 3.31 25.13
CA PHE A 163 -48.23 3.91 26.23
C PHE A 163 -49.20 2.89 26.82
N ASN A 164 -49.15 2.74 28.14
CA ASN A 164 -50.14 1.98 28.90
C ASN A 164 -51.00 2.95 29.69
N THR A 165 -52.32 2.84 29.53
CA THR A 165 -53.29 3.60 30.30
C THR A 165 -53.96 2.72 31.35
N ASP A 166 -54.35 3.32 32.46
CA ASP A 166 -55.24 2.66 33.42
C ASP A 166 -56.68 2.54 32.88
N GLU A 167 -57.52 1.80 33.61
CA GLU A 167 -58.93 1.60 33.20
C GLU A 167 -59.72 2.92 33.12
N SER A 168 -59.39 3.92 33.94
CA SER A 168 -60.02 5.25 33.92
C SER A 168 -59.51 6.12 32.76
N ARG A 169 -58.36 5.79 32.17
CA ARG A 169 -57.64 6.57 31.15
C ARG A 169 -57.26 7.98 31.61
N GLU A 170 -57.19 8.21 32.92
CA GLU A 170 -56.79 9.50 33.50
C GLU A 170 -55.26 9.63 33.58
N HIS A 171 -54.55 8.50 33.62
CA HIS A 171 -53.10 8.45 33.63
C HIS A 171 -52.56 7.52 32.54
N ALA A 172 -51.45 7.94 31.91
CA ALA A 172 -50.71 7.14 30.94
C ALA A 172 -49.24 7.00 31.39
N ILE A 173 -48.71 5.78 31.34
CA ILE A 173 -47.29 5.48 31.53
C ILE A 173 -46.69 5.19 30.17
N GLY A 174 -45.69 5.98 29.77
CA GLY A 174 -44.92 5.78 28.55
C GLY A 174 -43.69 4.89 28.79
N PHE A 175 -43.47 3.95 27.87
CA PHE A 175 -42.26 3.12 27.79
C PHE A 175 -41.53 3.45 26.49
N GLY A 176 -40.35 4.05 26.61
CA GLY A 176 -39.47 4.35 25.48
C GLY A 176 -38.41 3.27 25.28
N THR A 177 -38.17 2.86 24.03
CA THR A 177 -37.02 2.04 23.64
C THR A 177 -36.22 2.76 22.58
N ILE A 178 -34.91 2.92 22.82
CA ILE A 178 -33.96 3.47 21.86
C ILE A 178 -32.91 2.40 21.57
N THR A 179 -32.70 2.10 20.29
CA THR A 179 -31.67 1.15 19.82
C THR A 179 -30.59 1.92 19.09
N PHE A 180 -29.34 1.71 19.48
CA PHE A 180 -28.17 2.31 18.86
C PHE A 180 -27.37 1.24 18.12
N ASN A 181 -26.63 1.64 17.08
CA ASN A 181 -25.73 0.71 16.39
C ASN A 181 -24.42 0.43 17.15
N TYR A 182 -24.14 1.20 18.21
CA TYR A 182 -22.99 1.00 19.10
C TYR A 182 -23.41 1.03 20.57
N PRO A 183 -22.59 0.45 21.48
CA PRO A 183 -22.85 0.49 22.91
C PRO A 183 -22.96 1.92 23.44
N VAL A 184 -24.03 2.20 24.20
CA VAL A 184 -24.26 3.46 24.91
C VAL A 184 -24.45 3.12 26.39
N THR A 185 -23.74 3.83 27.28
CA THR A 185 -23.91 3.63 28.72
C THR A 185 -25.18 4.33 29.21
N THR A 186 -25.79 3.80 30.28
CA THR A 186 -26.99 4.41 30.86
C THR A 186 -26.70 5.82 31.42
N ALA A 187 -25.49 6.05 31.93
CA ALA A 187 -25.05 7.36 32.40
C ALA A 187 -24.96 8.38 31.25
N ASP A 188 -24.34 8.00 30.12
CA ASP A 188 -24.22 8.86 28.96
C ASP A 188 -25.59 9.15 28.34
N LEU A 189 -26.45 8.12 28.24
CA LEU A 189 -27.82 8.29 27.75
C LEU A 189 -28.60 9.27 28.62
N LYS A 190 -28.56 9.10 29.95
CA LYS A 190 -29.25 9.98 30.89
C LYS A 190 -28.76 11.42 30.84
N ALA A 191 -27.46 11.64 30.56
CA ALA A 191 -26.91 12.97 30.43
C ALA A 191 -27.34 13.71 29.14
N HIS A 192 -27.82 12.98 28.13
CA HIS A 192 -28.13 13.52 26.80
C HIS A 192 -29.59 13.29 26.36
N LEU A 193 -30.43 12.66 27.18
CA LEU A 193 -31.84 12.43 26.88
C LEU A 193 -32.71 13.50 27.56
N SER A 194 -33.53 14.20 26.78
CA SER A 194 -34.69 14.94 27.27
C SER A 194 -35.97 14.33 26.69
N ILE A 195 -37.04 14.38 27.48
CA ILE A 195 -38.39 14.05 27.02
C ILE A 195 -39.23 15.27 27.29
N GLU A 196 -39.84 15.82 26.24
CA GLU A 196 -40.62 17.04 26.30
C GLU A 196 -41.97 16.83 25.61
N LEU A 197 -43.01 17.49 26.11
CA LEU A 197 -44.27 17.65 25.38
C LEU A 197 -44.09 18.68 24.26
N ASP A 198 -45.05 18.73 23.33
CA ASP A 198 -45.04 19.67 22.21
C ASP A 198 -45.00 21.15 22.65
N ASP A 199 -45.43 21.45 23.88
CA ASP A 199 -45.36 22.78 24.48
C ASP A 199 -44.04 23.10 25.19
N GLY A 200 -43.07 22.17 25.14
CA GLY A 200 -41.75 22.29 25.77
C GLY A 200 -41.73 21.91 27.25
N THR A 201 -42.82 21.40 27.81
CA THR A 201 -42.83 20.90 29.20
C THR A 201 -41.99 19.63 29.31
N GLU A 202 -40.93 19.67 30.11
CA GLU A 202 -40.06 18.52 30.37
C GLU A 202 -40.78 17.45 31.21
N ILE A 203 -40.69 16.20 30.77
CA ILE A 203 -41.30 15.03 31.40
C ILE A 203 -40.23 14.28 32.18
N PRO A 204 -40.41 14.05 33.50
CA PRO A 204 -39.49 13.24 34.27
C PRO A 204 -39.53 11.77 33.82
N TYR A 205 -38.36 11.13 33.73
CA TYR A 205 -38.23 9.75 33.29
C TYR A 205 -37.22 8.96 34.14
N GLN A 206 -37.21 7.65 33.96
CA GLN A 206 -36.26 6.71 34.58
C GLN A 206 -35.71 5.76 33.52
N ILE A 207 -34.42 5.41 33.62
CA ILE A 207 -33.68 4.47 32.76
C ILE A 207 -33.02 3.43 33.66
#